data_AF-A0A8C3MX87-F1
#
_entry.id   AF-A0A8C3MX87-F1
#
_cell.length_a   1.000
_cell.length_b   1.000
_cell.length_c   1.000
_cell.angle_alpha   90.00
_cell.angle_beta   90.00
_cell.angle_gamma   90.00
#
_symmetry.space_group_name_H-M   'P 1'
#
loop_
_entity.id
_entity.type
_entity.pdbx_description
1 polymer ?
#
loop_
_entity_poly.entity_id
_entity_poly.type
_entity_poly.pdbx_seq_one_letter_code
_entity_poly.pdbx_strand_id
1 'polypeptide(L)'
;MGSTLRKRQAVRQAPPGRRCPAGGAPKLQEGQGEAAAETSQPVVSAREKQTGDHERTLKAHKEEENPWKTMEVNGFMPVPDSYDYDLIVIGGGSGGLAAAKEAAKYEKKVMVLDFVMPTPQGSSWGLGGTCVNVGCIPKKLMHQAALLGQALQDSRKFGWQFTEEVKHNWMTMTESVQNYIGSLNWGYRVALRDKKVTYENAYGEFVGPHTIKATNKKGVEKLYTAETFIIATGERDHATWVYLETGNIALAVMTFSLCLTVQGEPWWLELPMLPWSVQDFLQALD
;
A
#
# COMPACT_ATOMS: atom_id res chain seq x y z
N MET A 1 -18.12 -57.16 36.96
CA MET A 1 -16.70 -56.88 37.25
C MET A 1 -16.03 -56.44 35.96
N GLY A 2 -15.42 -55.24 35.93
CA GLY A 2 -14.73 -54.75 34.72
C GLY A 2 -14.79 -53.23 34.55
N SER A 3 -14.05 -52.53 35.39
CA SER A 3 -13.62 -51.12 35.41
C SER A 3 -14.01 -50.15 34.27
N THR A 4 -14.70 -49.08 34.66
CA THR A 4 -14.81 -47.78 33.99
C THR A 4 -13.56 -46.93 34.26
N LEU A 5 -12.85 -46.50 33.22
CA LEU A 5 -11.75 -45.52 33.32
C LEU A 5 -12.07 -44.32 32.41
N ARG A 6 -12.86 -43.38 32.94
CA ARG A 6 -12.96 -42.01 32.40
C ARG A 6 -11.66 -41.27 32.73
N LYS A 7 -10.76 -41.10 31.77
CA LYS A 7 -9.71 -40.07 31.88
C LYS A 7 -10.34 -38.71 31.59
N ARG A 8 -10.59 -37.96 32.65
CA ARG A 8 -10.89 -36.52 32.63
C ARG A 8 -9.69 -35.80 32.00
N GLN A 9 -9.92 -35.04 30.93
CA GLN A 9 -8.99 -34.02 30.46
C GLN A 9 -8.83 -32.98 31.58
N ALA A 10 -7.60 -32.82 32.05
CA ALA A 10 -7.23 -31.70 32.90
C ALA A 10 -7.14 -30.46 32.02
N VAL A 11 -8.15 -29.59 32.12
CA VAL A 11 -8.08 -28.21 31.64
C VAL A 11 -7.03 -27.50 32.50
N ARG A 12 -5.86 -27.21 31.94
CA ARG A 12 -4.89 -26.31 32.58
C ARG A 12 -5.42 -24.88 32.46
N GLN A 13 -5.94 -24.36 33.57
CA GLN A 13 -6.21 -22.94 33.73
C GLN A 13 -4.90 -22.15 33.74
N ALA A 14 -4.88 -20.99 33.07
CA ALA A 14 -3.76 -20.06 33.08
C ALA A 14 -3.54 -19.49 34.51
N PRO A 15 -2.28 -19.22 34.92
CA PRO A 15 -1.98 -18.69 36.24
C PRO A 15 -2.54 -17.26 36.41
N PRO A 16 -3.05 -16.89 37.59
CA PRO A 16 -3.54 -15.54 37.86
C PRO A 16 -2.35 -14.65 38.21
N GLY A 17 -2.23 -13.50 37.54
CA GLY A 17 -1.40 -12.39 38.04
C GLY A 17 -0.41 -11.82 37.04
N ARG A 18 -0.88 -10.82 36.29
CA ARG A 18 -0.27 -9.48 36.24
C ARG A 18 -1.31 -8.55 35.60
N ARG A 19 -1.99 -7.77 36.44
CA ARG A 19 -2.83 -6.66 35.96
C ARG A 19 -1.92 -5.69 35.22
N CYS A 20 -2.30 -5.30 34.00
CA CYS A 20 -1.77 -4.06 33.43
C CYS A 20 -2.08 -2.95 34.42
N PRO A 21 -1.12 -2.13 34.87
CA PRO A 21 -1.48 -0.90 35.54
C PRO A 21 -2.34 -0.11 34.56
N ALA A 22 -3.52 0.33 35.03
CA ALA A 22 -4.26 1.38 34.37
C ALA A 22 -3.37 2.62 34.41
N GLY A 23 -2.49 2.75 33.41
CA GLY A 23 -1.66 3.92 33.20
C GLY A 23 -2.60 5.05 32.90
N GLY A 24 -2.77 5.95 33.87
CA GLY A 24 -3.44 7.22 33.64
C GLY A 24 -2.85 7.87 32.40
N ALA A 25 -3.73 8.46 31.59
CA ALA A 25 -3.33 9.32 30.49
C ALA A 25 -2.18 10.23 30.97
N PRO A 26 -1.07 10.34 30.24
CA PRO A 26 -0.12 11.38 30.54
C PRO A 26 -0.89 12.69 30.44
N LYS A 27 -0.98 13.41 31.56
CA LYS A 27 -1.39 14.82 31.54
C LYS A 27 -0.48 15.46 30.50
N LEU A 28 -1.08 15.97 29.41
CA LEU A 28 -0.42 16.97 28.58
C LEU A 28 0.11 18.02 29.57
N GLN A 29 1.42 18.12 29.70
CA GLN A 29 1.99 19.33 30.28
C GLN A 29 1.57 20.45 29.32
N GLU A 30 0.71 21.33 29.82
CA GLU A 30 0.51 22.67 29.28
C GLU A 30 1.87 23.38 29.31
N GLY A 31 2.64 23.13 28.25
CA GLY A 31 3.83 23.86 27.88
C GLY A 31 3.57 24.62 26.58
N GLN A 32 2.39 25.19 26.44
CA GLN A 32 2.18 26.27 25.48
C GLN A 32 2.58 27.55 26.18
N GLY A 33 3.80 28.04 25.90
CA GLY A 33 4.05 29.45 26.09
C GLY A 33 2.97 30.20 25.31
N GLU A 34 2.17 31.01 26.00
CA GLU A 34 1.19 31.91 25.40
C GLU A 34 1.92 32.84 24.42
N ALA A 35 2.02 32.42 23.16
CA ALA A 35 2.10 33.38 22.07
C ALA A 35 0.78 34.13 22.09
N ALA A 36 0.82 35.46 22.29
CA ALA A 36 -0.34 36.31 22.40
C ALA A 36 -1.39 35.94 21.34
N ALA A 37 -2.49 35.32 21.76
CA ALA A 37 -3.53 34.86 20.86
C ALA A 37 -4.24 36.09 20.25
N GLU A 38 -3.81 36.46 19.05
CA GLU A 38 -4.37 37.56 18.27
C GLU A 38 -5.84 37.19 17.93
N THR A 39 -6.81 37.89 18.55
CA THR A 39 -8.25 37.58 18.43
C THR A 39 -8.86 37.96 17.08
N SER A 40 -8.14 38.73 16.27
CA SER A 40 -8.56 39.18 14.94
C SER A 40 -8.25 38.14 13.87
N GLN A 41 -9.27 37.71 13.15
CA GLN A 41 -9.16 36.83 11.98
C GLN A 41 -8.95 37.66 10.69
N PRO A 42 -8.15 37.19 9.72
CA PRO A 42 -7.43 35.91 9.69
C PRO A 42 -6.10 35.96 10.44
N VAL A 43 -5.78 34.86 11.13
CA VAL A 43 -4.45 34.58 11.67
C VAL A 43 -3.72 33.67 10.68
N VAL A 44 -2.58 34.12 10.16
CA VAL A 44 -1.76 33.33 9.24
C VAL A 44 -0.62 32.69 10.01
N SER A 45 -0.43 31.38 9.85
CA SER A 45 0.66 30.63 10.46
C SER A 45 1.36 29.76 9.44
N ALA A 46 2.68 29.61 9.57
CA ALA A 46 3.46 28.70 8.77
C ALA A 46 4.52 28.00 9.64
N ARG A 47 4.59 26.66 9.55
CA ARG A 47 5.43 25.80 10.41
C ARG A 47 5.31 26.15 11.90
N GLU A 48 4.06 26.22 12.38
CA GLU A 48 3.71 26.51 13.78
C GLU A 48 4.12 27.92 14.28
N LYS A 49 4.73 28.76 13.44
CA LYS A 49 4.99 30.17 13.72
C LYS A 49 3.83 31.03 13.20
N GLN A 50 3.28 31.90 14.04
CA GLN A 50 2.29 32.89 13.63
C GLN A 50 2.99 34.03 12.87
N THR A 51 2.66 34.17 11.58
CA THR A 51 3.25 35.15 10.67
C THR A 51 2.61 36.54 10.84
N GLY A 52 1.36 36.58 11.31
CA GLY A 52 0.65 37.81 11.67
C GLY A 52 -0.80 37.87 11.18
N ASP A 53 -1.37 39.06 11.31
CA ASP A 53 -2.74 39.43 10.98
C ASP A 53 -2.88 39.90 9.51
N HIS A 54 -4.08 40.34 9.14
CA HIS A 54 -4.40 40.80 7.78
C HIS A 54 -3.47 41.91 7.28
N GLU A 55 -3.17 42.90 8.12
CA GLU A 55 -2.39 44.08 7.72
C GLU A 55 -0.91 43.74 7.50
N ARG A 56 -0.31 42.94 8.40
CA ARG A 56 1.06 42.44 8.23
C ARG A 56 1.20 41.57 6.98
N THR A 57 0.23 40.72 6.71
CA THR A 57 0.24 39.85 5.53
C THR A 57 0.14 40.65 4.23
N LEU A 58 -0.71 41.68 4.19
CA LEU A 58 -0.83 42.57 3.03
C LEU A 58 0.42 43.41 2.79
N LYS A 59 1.08 43.85 3.87
CA LYS A 59 2.35 44.58 3.78
C LYS A 59 3.46 43.70 3.22
N ALA A 60 3.60 42.48 3.74
CA ALA A 60 4.56 41.49 3.23
C ALA A 60 4.32 41.16 1.75
N HIS A 61 3.06 41.09 1.31
CA HIS A 61 2.72 40.89 -0.11
C HIS A 61 3.10 42.09 -0.99
N LYS A 62 2.89 43.33 -0.52
CA LYS A 62 3.17 44.56 -1.26
C LYS A 62 4.66 44.91 -1.35
N GLU A 63 5.45 44.52 -0.35
CA GLU A 63 6.88 44.87 -0.27
C GLU A 63 7.78 43.91 -1.05
N GLU A 64 7.24 42.92 -1.77
CA GLU A 64 7.99 41.82 -2.42
C GLU A 64 9.02 41.13 -1.49
N GLU A 65 8.88 41.32 -0.17
CA GLU A 65 9.65 40.56 0.78
C GLU A 65 9.17 39.12 0.73
N ASN A 66 10.05 38.25 0.24
CA ASN A 66 9.82 36.81 0.18
C ASN A 66 9.24 36.36 1.53
N PRO A 67 8.01 35.81 1.61
CA PRO A 67 7.31 35.55 2.89
C PRO A 67 8.06 34.60 3.83
N TRP A 68 9.14 33.98 3.35
CA TRP A 68 10.07 33.15 4.11
C TRP A 68 11.05 33.96 4.97
N LYS A 69 11.34 35.23 4.65
CA LYS A 69 12.27 36.08 5.43
C LYS A 69 11.68 36.57 6.75
N THR A 70 10.36 36.64 6.86
CA THR A 70 9.65 37.08 8.06
C THR A 70 9.66 36.04 9.20
N MET A 71 10.23 34.86 8.97
CA MET A 71 10.15 33.68 9.87
C MET A 71 11.30 33.54 10.88
N GLU A 72 12.33 34.39 10.83
CA GLU A 72 13.54 34.25 11.65
C GLU A 72 13.43 34.86 13.06
N VAL A 73 12.35 35.58 13.38
CA VAL A 73 12.22 36.27 14.66
C VAL A 73 11.35 35.43 15.60
N ASN A 74 11.98 34.59 16.44
CA ASN A 74 11.63 34.34 17.85
C ASN A 74 12.38 33.10 18.37
N GLY A 75 13.40 33.35 19.21
CA GLY A 75 14.34 32.36 19.74
C GLY A 75 13.73 31.39 20.76
N PHE A 76 13.31 30.22 20.28
CA PHE A 76 13.17 28.98 21.03
C PHE A 76 13.87 27.86 20.23
N MET A 77 14.45 26.87 20.93
CA MET A 77 15.48 25.92 20.46
C MET A 77 15.39 25.44 18.99
N PRO A 78 16.53 25.23 18.29
CA PRO A 78 16.54 24.96 16.85
C PRO A 78 16.04 23.54 16.54
N VAL A 79 14.88 23.46 15.90
CA VAL A 79 14.57 22.37 14.95
C VAL A 79 15.62 22.46 13.85
N PRO A 80 16.24 21.37 13.37
CA PRO A 80 17.34 21.47 12.39
C PRO A 80 16.92 22.36 11.22
N ASP A 81 17.76 23.35 10.89
CA ASP A 81 17.51 24.29 9.80
C ASP A 81 17.37 23.54 8.47
N SER A 82 16.10 23.29 8.11
CA SER A 82 15.59 22.64 6.90
C SER A 82 15.82 21.12 6.77
N TYR A 83 14.74 20.37 6.92
CA TYR A 83 14.61 19.06 6.28
C TYR A 83 14.51 19.22 4.75
N ASP A 84 14.96 18.22 4.00
CA ASP A 84 14.85 18.22 2.55
C ASP A 84 13.38 18.25 2.10
N TYR A 85 12.49 17.60 2.86
CA TYR A 85 11.07 17.48 2.59
C TYR A 85 10.25 17.71 3.86
N ASP A 86 9.06 18.31 3.73
CA ASP A 86 8.12 18.38 4.85
C ASP A 86 7.46 17.00 5.09
N LEU A 87 7.26 16.23 4.01
CA LEU A 87 6.67 14.90 4.06
C LEU A 87 7.35 13.93 3.10
N ILE A 88 7.78 12.76 3.60
CA ILE A 88 8.15 11.61 2.77
C ILE A 88 7.11 10.51 2.94
N VAL A 89 6.55 10.05 1.81
CA VAL A 89 5.65 8.91 1.75
C VAL A 89 6.39 7.69 1.24
N ILE A 90 6.39 6.61 2.02
CA ILE A 90 7.05 5.35 1.71
C ILE A 90 5.98 4.38 1.19
N GLY A 91 5.95 4.20 -0.13
CA GLY A 91 5.01 3.37 -0.87
C GLY A 91 4.11 4.19 -1.80
N GLY A 92 4.22 3.93 -3.10
CA GLY A 92 3.44 4.57 -4.17
C GLY A 92 2.13 3.86 -4.50
N GLY A 93 1.47 3.31 -3.48
CA GLY A 93 0.16 2.67 -3.59
C GLY A 93 -1.02 3.63 -3.53
N SER A 94 -2.24 3.11 -3.46
CA SER A 94 -3.47 3.91 -3.38
C SER A 94 -3.44 4.93 -2.23
N GLY A 95 -3.11 4.47 -1.01
CA GLY A 95 -3.02 5.32 0.17
C GLY A 95 -1.88 6.35 0.08
N GLY A 96 -0.69 5.91 -0.31
CA GLY A 96 0.48 6.79 -0.37
C GLY A 96 0.36 7.88 -1.43
N LEU A 97 -0.12 7.53 -2.63
CA LEU A 97 -0.38 8.51 -3.69
C LEU A 97 -1.49 9.49 -3.30
N ALA A 98 -2.54 9.03 -2.62
CA ALA A 98 -3.61 9.92 -2.15
C ALA A 98 -3.07 10.91 -1.11
N ALA A 99 -2.36 10.43 -0.09
CA ALA A 99 -1.77 11.26 0.95
C ALA A 99 -0.78 12.30 0.38
N ALA A 100 0.12 11.87 -0.50
CA ALA A 100 1.10 12.76 -1.12
C ALA A 100 0.45 13.87 -1.96
N LYS A 101 -0.55 13.50 -2.76
CA LYS A 101 -1.30 14.44 -3.61
C LYS A 101 -2.14 15.42 -2.79
N GLU A 102 -2.55 15.06 -1.58
CA GLU A 102 -3.30 15.94 -0.69
C GLU A 102 -2.38 16.88 0.06
N ALA A 103 -1.28 16.37 0.63
CA ALA A 103 -0.27 17.18 1.30
C ALA A 103 0.32 18.25 0.36
N ALA A 104 0.54 17.91 -0.91
CA ALA A 104 1.03 18.85 -1.91
C ALA A 104 0.06 20.02 -2.20
N LYS A 105 -1.25 19.86 -1.97
CA LYS A 105 -2.22 20.97 -2.10
C LYS A 105 -2.02 22.04 -1.03
N TYR A 106 -1.49 21.65 0.13
CA TYR A 106 -1.16 22.56 1.23
C TYR A 106 0.28 23.12 1.09
N GLU A 107 0.80 23.15 -0.14
CA GLU A 107 2.13 23.68 -0.50
C GLU A 107 3.30 23.04 0.26
N LYS A 108 3.09 21.84 0.82
CA LYS A 108 4.16 21.06 1.46
C LYS A 108 5.09 20.49 0.40
N LYS A 109 6.38 20.46 0.69
CA LYS A 109 7.39 19.79 -0.13
C LYS A 109 7.32 18.30 0.14
N VAL A 110 6.71 17.55 -0.77
CA VAL A 110 6.45 16.12 -0.62
C VAL A 110 7.33 15.28 -1.55
N MET A 111 7.83 14.17 -1.02
CA MET A 111 8.45 13.11 -1.81
C MET A 111 7.70 11.78 -1.63
N VAL A 112 7.59 11.03 -2.72
CA VAL A 112 7.06 9.65 -2.74
C VAL A 112 8.17 8.72 -3.17
N LEU A 113 8.49 7.77 -2.30
CA LEU A 113 9.38 6.65 -2.59
C LEU A 113 8.53 5.42 -2.90
N ASP A 114 8.66 4.87 -4.10
CA ASP A 114 8.02 3.61 -4.46
C ASP A 114 9.05 2.66 -5.05
N PHE A 115 9.05 1.42 -4.59
CA PHE A 115 9.91 0.38 -5.15
C PHE A 115 9.22 -0.96 -5.12
N VAL A 116 9.05 -1.55 -6.30
CA VAL A 116 8.43 -2.86 -6.44
C VAL A 116 9.53 -3.92 -6.42
N MET A 117 9.63 -4.65 -5.30
CA MET A 117 10.44 -5.85 -5.25
C MET A 117 9.89 -6.90 -6.25
N PRO A 118 10.74 -7.43 -7.15
CA PRO A 118 10.32 -8.48 -8.07
C PRO A 118 9.78 -9.70 -7.34
N THR A 119 8.83 -10.40 -7.96
CA THR A 119 8.40 -11.72 -7.50
C THR A 119 9.53 -12.75 -7.65
N PRO A 120 9.43 -13.95 -7.05
CA PRO A 120 10.39 -15.04 -7.29
C PRO A 120 10.53 -15.41 -8.78
N GLN A 121 9.49 -15.16 -9.58
CA GLN A 121 9.50 -15.36 -11.04
C GLN A 121 10.06 -14.15 -11.82
N GLY A 122 10.48 -13.09 -11.13
CA GLY A 122 11.08 -11.89 -11.72
C GLY A 122 10.07 -10.83 -12.20
N SER A 123 8.77 -11.03 -12.01
CA SER A 123 7.75 -10.05 -12.40
C SER A 123 7.80 -8.80 -11.52
N SER A 124 7.73 -7.64 -12.14
CA SER A 124 7.65 -6.33 -11.48
C SER A 124 6.74 -5.39 -12.28
N TRP A 125 6.31 -4.29 -11.68
CA TRP A 125 5.34 -3.37 -12.29
C TRP A 125 5.66 -1.91 -11.95
N GLY A 126 4.81 -0.99 -12.45
CA GLY A 126 4.99 0.44 -12.34
C GLY A 126 4.34 1.07 -11.11
N LEU A 127 4.32 2.42 -11.10
CA LEU A 127 3.74 3.23 -10.03
C LEU A 127 2.22 3.02 -9.92
N GLY A 128 1.66 3.03 -8.71
CA GLY A 128 0.22 2.85 -8.46
C GLY A 128 -0.09 1.75 -7.45
N GLY A 129 0.92 0.96 -7.09
CA GLY A 129 0.83 -0.13 -6.13
C GLY A 129 -0.05 -1.30 -6.57
N THR A 130 -0.46 -2.11 -5.60
CA THR A 130 -1.12 -3.40 -5.81
C THR A 130 -2.44 -3.28 -6.57
N CYS A 131 -3.35 -2.42 -6.13
CA CYS A 131 -4.70 -2.32 -6.70
C CYS A 131 -4.70 -1.96 -8.20
N VAL A 132 -3.75 -1.13 -8.64
CA VAL A 132 -3.60 -0.71 -10.04
C VAL A 132 -2.98 -1.81 -10.89
N ASN A 133 -1.90 -2.44 -10.41
CA ASN A 133 -1.09 -3.31 -11.26
C ASN A 133 -1.44 -4.80 -11.17
N VAL A 134 -1.80 -5.29 -9.98
CA VAL A 134 -1.97 -6.74 -9.72
C VAL A 134 -3.19 -7.04 -8.82
N GLY A 135 -4.09 -6.08 -8.66
CA GLY A 135 -5.22 -6.18 -7.75
C GLY A 135 -6.54 -5.82 -8.42
N CYS A 136 -7.25 -4.84 -7.86
CA CYS A 136 -8.62 -4.52 -8.20
C CYS A 136 -8.84 -4.26 -9.71
N ILE A 137 -7.95 -3.52 -10.36
CA ILE A 137 -8.10 -3.12 -11.77
C ILE A 137 -8.02 -4.33 -12.72
N PRO A 138 -6.89 -5.08 -12.81
CA PRO A 138 -6.83 -6.26 -13.66
C PRO A 138 -7.88 -7.31 -13.26
N LYS A 139 -8.11 -7.53 -11.96
CA LYS A 139 -9.15 -8.44 -11.48
C LYS A 139 -10.52 -8.10 -12.07
N LYS A 140 -10.93 -6.82 -12.00
CA LYS A 140 -12.27 -6.41 -12.45
C LYS A 140 -12.39 -6.48 -13.97
N LEU A 141 -11.33 -6.14 -14.72
CA LEU A 141 -11.32 -6.26 -16.18
C LEU A 141 -11.43 -7.72 -16.63
N MET A 142 -10.67 -8.62 -16.02
CA MET A 142 -10.76 -10.06 -16.31
C MET A 142 -12.11 -10.64 -15.89
N HIS A 143 -12.66 -10.21 -14.75
CA HIS A 143 -14.00 -10.60 -14.34
C HIS A 143 -15.06 -10.13 -15.35
N GLN A 144 -14.93 -8.91 -15.88
CA GLN A 144 -15.83 -8.41 -16.92
C GLN A 144 -15.76 -9.25 -18.21
N ALA A 145 -14.56 -9.67 -18.62
CA ALA A 145 -14.40 -10.58 -19.77
C ALA A 145 -15.13 -11.92 -19.55
N ALA A 146 -15.09 -12.46 -18.32
CA ALA A 146 -15.85 -13.65 -17.97
C ALA A 146 -17.37 -13.43 -18.04
N LEU A 147 -17.86 -12.30 -17.52
CA LEU A 147 -19.29 -11.93 -17.60
C LEU A 147 -19.76 -11.77 -19.05
N LEU A 148 -18.92 -11.23 -19.93
CA LEU A 148 -19.22 -11.12 -21.36
C LEU A 148 -19.36 -12.50 -22.02
N GLY A 149 -18.52 -13.47 -21.64
CA GLY A 149 -18.66 -14.86 -22.11
C GLY A 149 -20.03 -15.46 -21.78
N GLN A 150 -20.53 -15.20 -20.57
CA GLN A 150 -21.86 -15.67 -20.16
C GLN A 150 -23.00 -14.89 -20.83
N ALA A 151 -22.85 -13.57 -20.96
CA ALA A 151 -23.80 -12.72 -21.67
C ALA A 151 -23.95 -13.12 -23.15
N LEU A 152 -22.87 -13.56 -23.80
CA LEU A 152 -22.92 -14.10 -25.17
C LEU A 152 -23.79 -15.36 -25.26
N GLN A 153 -23.74 -16.25 -24.26
CA GLN A 153 -24.61 -17.44 -24.23
C GLN A 153 -26.08 -17.04 -24.07
N ASP A 154 -26.38 -16.13 -23.13
CA ASP A 154 -27.75 -15.69 -22.89
C ASP A 154 -28.31 -14.85 -24.04
N SER A 155 -27.46 -14.15 -24.79
CA SER A 155 -27.88 -13.30 -25.93
C SER A 155 -28.71 -14.06 -26.97
N ARG A 156 -28.46 -15.36 -27.18
CA ARG A 156 -29.24 -16.19 -28.10
C ARG A 156 -30.72 -16.24 -27.72
N LYS A 157 -31.04 -16.24 -26.42
CA LYS A 157 -32.43 -16.22 -25.91
C LYS A 157 -33.13 -14.88 -26.21
N PHE A 158 -32.37 -13.83 -26.41
CA PHE A 158 -32.86 -12.49 -26.77
C PHE A 158 -32.82 -12.24 -28.29
N GLY A 159 -32.66 -13.28 -29.11
CA GLY A 159 -32.74 -13.20 -30.57
C GLY A 159 -31.43 -12.88 -31.28
N TRP A 160 -30.30 -12.82 -30.57
CA TRP A 160 -28.99 -12.66 -31.20
C TRP A 160 -28.58 -13.94 -31.93
N GLN A 161 -28.22 -13.81 -33.21
CA GLN A 161 -27.80 -14.92 -34.06
C GLN A 161 -26.34 -14.74 -34.46
N PHE A 162 -25.53 -15.76 -34.18
CA PHE A 162 -24.14 -15.85 -34.62
C PHE A 162 -23.87 -17.25 -35.18
N THR A 163 -23.18 -17.28 -36.32
CA THR A 163 -22.92 -18.47 -37.15
C THR A 163 -21.71 -19.26 -36.70
N GLU A 164 -20.73 -18.60 -36.08
CA GLU A 164 -19.47 -19.20 -35.66
C GLU A 164 -19.39 -19.38 -34.13
N GLU A 165 -18.56 -20.33 -33.70
CA GLU A 165 -18.23 -20.50 -32.28
C GLU A 165 -17.30 -19.36 -31.83
N VAL A 166 -17.79 -18.53 -30.90
CA VAL A 166 -17.02 -17.41 -30.36
C VAL A 166 -15.98 -17.93 -29.37
N LYS A 167 -14.70 -17.83 -29.71
CA LYS A 167 -13.58 -18.24 -28.86
C LYS A 167 -12.91 -17.05 -28.17
N HIS A 168 -12.52 -17.22 -26.91
CA HIS A 168 -11.82 -16.20 -26.15
C HIS A 168 -10.30 -16.31 -26.35
N ASN A 169 -9.65 -15.19 -26.69
CA ASN A 169 -8.19 -15.11 -26.81
C ASN A 169 -7.57 -14.48 -25.56
N TRP A 170 -6.83 -15.28 -24.79
CA TRP A 170 -6.14 -14.84 -23.57
C TRP A 170 -5.09 -13.75 -23.83
N MET A 171 -4.33 -13.85 -24.91
CA MET A 171 -3.27 -12.90 -25.24
C MET A 171 -3.86 -11.52 -25.56
N THR A 172 -4.92 -11.46 -26.36
CA THR A 172 -5.60 -10.20 -26.68
C THR A 172 -6.17 -9.52 -25.44
N MET A 173 -6.78 -10.30 -24.53
CA MET A 173 -7.31 -9.75 -23.28
C MET A 173 -6.18 -9.22 -22.40
N THR A 174 -5.14 -10.02 -22.16
CA THR A 174 -4.04 -9.63 -21.27
C THR A 174 -3.26 -8.44 -21.80
N GLU A 175 -3.00 -8.37 -23.10
CA GLU A 175 -2.38 -7.21 -23.74
C GLU A 175 -3.22 -5.93 -23.53
N SER A 176 -4.54 -6.02 -23.76
CA SER A 176 -5.45 -4.89 -23.54
C SER A 176 -5.47 -4.43 -22.08
N VAL A 177 -5.47 -5.37 -21.14
CA VAL A 177 -5.41 -5.09 -19.70
C VAL A 177 -4.09 -4.42 -19.32
N GLN A 178 -2.95 -4.94 -19.82
CA GLN A 178 -1.63 -4.37 -19.54
C GLN A 178 -1.48 -2.98 -20.15
N ASN A 179 -2.02 -2.74 -21.34
CA ASN A 179 -2.04 -1.41 -21.96
C ASN A 179 -2.81 -0.39 -21.11
N TYR A 180 -3.96 -0.80 -20.57
CA TYR A 180 -4.73 0.05 -19.66
C TYR A 180 -3.96 0.34 -18.36
N ILE A 181 -3.31 -0.67 -17.76
CA ILE A 181 -2.46 -0.49 -16.57
C ILE A 181 -1.28 0.45 -16.89
N GLY A 182 -0.65 0.31 -18.05
CA GLY A 182 0.40 1.20 -18.52
C GLY A 182 -0.06 2.65 -18.59
N SER A 183 -1.27 2.90 -19.08
CA SER A 183 -1.87 4.25 -19.10
C SER A 183 -2.07 4.84 -17.70
N LEU A 184 -2.50 4.01 -16.72
CA LEU A 184 -2.67 4.45 -15.34
C LEU A 184 -1.33 4.77 -14.68
N ASN A 185 -0.32 3.92 -14.89
CA ASN A 185 1.02 4.12 -14.37
C ASN A 185 1.61 5.45 -14.87
N TRP A 186 1.40 5.77 -16.15
CA TRP A 186 1.79 7.06 -16.72
C TRP A 186 0.98 8.22 -16.12
N GLY A 187 -0.35 8.08 -16.03
CA GLY A 187 -1.24 9.08 -15.46
C GLY A 187 -0.87 9.45 -14.02
N TYR A 188 -0.50 8.47 -13.18
CA TYR A 188 -0.04 8.75 -11.82
C TYR A 188 1.27 9.53 -11.79
N ARG A 189 2.23 9.23 -12.66
CA ARG A 189 3.49 9.99 -12.75
C ARG A 189 3.25 11.43 -13.16
N VAL A 190 2.37 11.65 -14.13
CA VAL A 190 1.97 12.99 -14.56
C VAL A 190 1.28 13.74 -13.41
N ALA A 191 0.31 13.10 -12.74
CA ALA A 191 -0.41 13.71 -11.63
C ALA A 191 0.49 14.10 -10.44
N LEU A 192 1.55 13.33 -10.16
CA LEU A 192 2.55 13.71 -9.15
C LEU A 192 3.38 14.90 -9.59
N ARG A 193 3.86 14.89 -10.84
CA ARG A 193 4.65 16.00 -11.41
C ARG A 193 3.87 17.31 -11.45
N ASP A 194 2.60 17.27 -11.86
CA ASP A 194 1.75 18.45 -11.95
C ASP A 194 1.51 19.09 -10.58
N LYS A 195 1.51 18.28 -9.52
CA LYS A 195 1.42 18.71 -8.12
C LYS A 195 2.78 19.01 -7.48
N LYS A 196 3.87 19.04 -8.24
CA LYS A 196 5.25 19.27 -7.77
C LYS A 196 5.69 18.27 -6.69
N VAL A 197 5.14 17.06 -6.69
CA VAL A 197 5.57 15.98 -5.80
C VAL A 197 6.77 15.28 -6.41
N THR A 198 7.87 15.17 -5.66
CA THR A 198 9.05 14.44 -6.11
C THR A 198 8.77 12.94 -6.06
N TYR A 199 8.84 12.27 -7.20
CA TYR A 199 8.73 10.82 -7.28
C TYR A 199 10.10 10.20 -7.50
N GLU A 200 10.54 9.29 -6.62
CA GLU A 200 11.76 8.51 -6.82
C GLU A 200 11.46 7.01 -6.73
N ASN A 201 11.92 6.27 -7.73
CA ASN A 201 11.76 4.81 -7.81
C ASN A 201 12.87 4.11 -7.01
N ALA A 202 12.80 4.22 -5.70
CA ALA A 202 13.82 3.75 -4.77
C ALA A 202 13.21 3.09 -3.53
N TYR A 203 13.92 2.11 -3.00
CA TYR A 203 13.56 1.42 -1.77
C TYR A 203 13.96 2.29 -0.58
N GLY A 204 12.97 2.65 0.25
CA GLY A 204 13.17 3.48 1.43
C GLY A 204 13.44 2.64 2.69
N GLU A 205 14.53 2.91 3.39
CA GLU A 205 14.92 2.30 4.66
C GLU A 205 15.22 3.40 5.69
N PHE A 206 14.62 3.33 6.88
CA PHE A 206 14.91 4.27 7.95
C PHE A 206 16.31 4.04 8.51
N VAL A 207 17.16 5.07 8.48
CA VAL A 207 18.48 5.06 9.13
C VAL A 207 18.51 5.88 10.41
N GLY A 208 17.47 6.67 10.66
CA GLY A 208 17.26 7.44 11.87
C GLY A 208 15.85 8.00 11.96
N PRO A 209 15.53 8.79 13.01
CA PRO A 209 14.18 9.31 13.24
C PRO A 209 13.67 10.22 12.12
N HIS A 210 14.57 11.02 11.53
CA HIS A 210 14.24 11.97 10.46
C HIS A 210 15.06 11.77 9.19
N THR A 211 15.60 10.56 8.98
CA THR A 211 16.49 10.29 7.86
C THR A 211 16.14 8.94 7.24
N ILE A 212 15.92 8.97 5.93
CA ILE A 212 15.62 7.80 5.12
C ILE A 212 16.68 7.61 4.04
N LYS A 213 17.10 6.36 3.87
CA LYS A 213 17.97 5.93 2.79
C LYS A 213 17.12 5.41 1.64
N ALA A 214 17.28 5.99 0.47
CA ALA A 214 16.62 5.62 -0.77
C ALA A 214 17.61 4.89 -1.68
N THR A 215 17.41 3.60 -1.87
CA THR A 215 18.24 2.75 -2.73
C THR A 215 17.54 2.50 -4.06
N ASN A 216 18.09 3.04 -5.15
CA ASN A 216 17.56 2.85 -6.50
C ASN A 216 17.81 1.42 -7.01
N LYS A 217 17.12 1.00 -8.09
CA LYS A 217 17.31 -0.32 -8.73
C LYS A 217 18.78 -0.64 -9.10
N LYS A 218 19.61 0.38 -9.32
CA LYS A 218 21.04 0.26 -9.63
C LYS A 218 21.94 0.08 -8.39
N GLY A 219 21.38 0.06 -7.19
CA GLY A 219 22.13 0.02 -5.93
C GLY A 219 22.71 1.37 -5.50
N VAL A 220 22.34 2.47 -6.17
CA VAL A 220 22.77 3.82 -5.77
C VAL A 220 21.92 4.26 -4.59
N GLU A 221 22.59 4.48 -3.46
CA GLU A 221 21.97 4.96 -2.22
C GLU A 221 22.01 6.48 -2.15
N LYS A 222 20.93 7.08 -1.66
CA LYS A 222 20.84 8.50 -1.33
C LYS A 222 20.17 8.66 0.02
N LEU A 223 20.60 9.67 0.78
CA LEU A 223 19.97 10.01 2.05
C LEU A 223 19.09 11.23 1.87
N TYR A 224 17.90 11.17 2.44
CA TYR A 224 16.96 12.27 2.50
C TYR A 224 16.49 12.50 3.93
N THR A 225 16.20 13.74 4.25
CA THR A 225 15.66 14.14 5.54
C THR A 225 14.22 14.64 5.41
N ALA A 226 13.36 14.31 6.37
CA ALA A 226 11.99 14.83 6.40
C ALA A 226 11.47 15.10 7.81
N GLU A 227 10.60 16.09 7.90
CA GLU A 227 9.89 16.42 9.14
C GLU A 227 8.94 15.28 9.54
N THR A 228 8.11 14.83 8.61
CA THR A 228 7.12 13.77 8.83
C THR A 228 7.24 12.66 7.79
N PHE A 229 6.89 11.43 8.20
CA PHE A 229 6.85 10.26 7.32
C PHE A 229 5.47 9.60 7.34
N ILE A 230 5.06 9.06 6.19
CA ILE A 230 3.90 8.17 6.07
C ILE A 230 4.38 6.82 5.56
N ILE A 231 4.09 5.75 6.30
CA ILE A 231 4.35 4.37 5.90
C ILE A 231 3.10 3.83 5.18
N ALA A 232 3.21 3.61 3.87
CA ALA A 232 2.15 3.16 2.99
C ALA A 232 2.63 2.04 2.04
N THR A 233 3.49 1.15 2.54
CA THR A 233 4.17 0.09 1.76
C THR A 233 3.23 -1.03 1.28
N GLY A 234 2.03 -1.13 1.85
CA GLY A 234 1.07 -2.17 1.52
C GLY A 234 1.53 -3.57 1.93
N GLU A 235 0.88 -4.58 1.36
CA GLU A 235 1.14 -6.00 1.63
C GLU A 235 1.54 -6.73 0.33
N ARG A 236 2.14 -7.91 0.50
CA ARG A 236 2.59 -8.80 -0.56
C ARG A 236 2.14 -10.22 -0.26
N ASP A 237 1.98 -11.02 -1.31
CA ASP A 237 1.51 -12.41 -1.18
C ASP A 237 2.41 -13.23 -0.25
N HIS A 238 1.80 -13.95 0.68
CA HIS A 238 2.50 -14.85 1.58
C HIS A 238 2.66 -16.23 0.93
N ALA A 239 3.90 -16.65 0.69
CA ALA A 239 4.18 -18.03 0.30
C ALA A 239 4.31 -18.90 1.54
N THR A 240 3.36 -19.82 1.75
CA THR A 240 3.45 -20.82 2.81
C THR A 240 4.22 -22.03 2.28
N TRP A 241 5.32 -22.38 2.95
CA TRP A 241 6.06 -23.61 2.66
C TRP A 241 5.45 -24.76 3.46
N VAL A 242 4.93 -25.78 2.77
CA VAL A 242 4.58 -27.06 3.39
C VAL A 242 5.73 -28.02 3.16
N TYR A 243 6.44 -28.35 4.23
CA TYR A 243 7.44 -29.42 4.21
C TYR A 243 6.73 -30.76 4.38
N LEU A 244 6.70 -31.57 3.32
CA LEU A 244 6.35 -32.98 3.43
C LEU A 244 7.64 -33.76 3.66
N GLU A 245 7.86 -34.23 4.89
CA GLU A 245 8.90 -35.21 5.18
C GLU A 245 8.47 -36.58 4.63
N THR A 246 8.75 -36.83 3.36
CA THR A 246 8.85 -38.20 2.84
C THR A 246 10.31 -38.49 2.55
N GLY A 247 10.87 -39.48 3.27
CA GLY A 247 12.28 -39.85 3.21
C GLY A 247 12.86 -39.80 1.80
N ASN A 248 13.94 -39.02 1.67
CA ASN A 248 14.87 -38.91 0.55
C ASN A 248 14.43 -38.20 -0.75
N ILE A 249 13.25 -37.57 -0.85
CA ILE A 249 12.94 -36.71 -2.01
C ILE A 249 12.14 -35.48 -1.56
N ALA A 250 12.72 -34.29 -1.70
CA ALA A 250 12.01 -33.02 -1.53
C ALA A 250 11.30 -32.66 -2.84
N LEU A 251 9.97 -32.75 -2.85
CA LEU A 251 9.13 -32.33 -3.98
C LEU A 251 8.42 -31.01 -3.61
N ALA A 252 8.66 -29.95 -4.38
CA ALA A 252 7.94 -28.69 -4.22
C ALA A 252 6.60 -28.76 -4.97
N VAL A 253 5.48 -28.76 -4.24
CA VAL A 253 4.13 -28.74 -4.83
C VAL A 253 3.39 -27.50 -4.32
N MET A 254 2.98 -26.61 -5.22
CA MET A 254 2.08 -25.50 -4.89
C MET A 254 0.66 -26.02 -4.75
N THR A 255 0.05 -25.91 -3.57
CA THR A 255 -1.36 -26.23 -3.35
C THR A 255 -2.15 -24.97 -2.98
N PHE A 256 -3.29 -24.76 -3.64
CA PHE A 256 -4.27 -23.75 -3.27
C PHE A 256 -5.13 -24.30 -2.12
N SER A 257 -5.16 -23.61 -0.97
CA SER A 257 -6.06 -23.98 0.13
C SER A 257 -7.33 -23.13 0.05
N LEU A 258 -8.48 -23.77 -0.19
CA LEU A 258 -9.79 -23.11 -0.20
C LEU A 258 -10.53 -23.45 1.10
N CYS A 259 -10.74 -22.45 1.95
CA CYS A 259 -11.54 -22.60 3.18
C CYS A 259 -13.02 -22.49 2.84
N LEU A 260 -13.75 -23.59 2.94
CA LEU A 260 -15.21 -23.63 2.80
C LEU A 260 -15.84 -23.89 4.18
N THR A 261 -16.70 -22.96 4.61
CA THR A 261 -17.44 -23.10 5.87
C THR A 261 -18.76 -23.82 5.60
N VAL A 262 -18.92 -25.04 6.11
CA VAL A 262 -20.20 -25.78 6.06
C VAL A 262 -20.65 -26.04 7.49
N GLN A 263 -21.86 -25.58 7.83
CA GLN A 263 -22.49 -25.75 9.16
C GLN A 263 -21.67 -25.21 10.36
N GLY A 264 -20.90 -24.14 10.16
CA GLY A 264 -20.25 -23.42 11.26
C GLY A 264 -19.00 -24.06 11.83
N GLU A 265 -18.56 -25.21 11.30
CA GLU A 265 -17.24 -25.78 11.60
C GLU A 265 -16.33 -25.67 10.36
N PRO A 266 -15.04 -25.31 10.54
CA PRO A 266 -14.10 -25.23 9.42
C PRO A 266 -13.65 -26.65 9.01
N TRP A 267 -13.91 -27.00 7.75
CA TRP A 267 -13.41 -28.23 7.13
C TRP A 267 -12.29 -27.89 6.13
N TRP A 268 -11.16 -28.57 6.26
CA TRP A 268 -10.05 -28.48 5.31
C TRP A 268 -10.19 -29.59 4.27
N LEU A 269 -10.48 -29.21 3.02
CA LEU A 269 -10.46 -30.12 1.88
C LEU A 269 -9.13 -29.95 1.15
N GLU A 270 -8.20 -30.85 1.40
CA GLU A 270 -6.99 -30.98 0.60
C GLU A 270 -7.34 -31.72 -0.69
N LEU A 271 -7.43 -31.00 -1.81
CA LEU A 271 -7.52 -31.62 -3.13
C LEU A 271 -6.11 -31.81 -3.68
N PRO A 272 -5.60 -33.04 -3.78
CA PRO A 272 -4.34 -33.29 -4.47
C PRO A 272 -4.53 -33.03 -5.96
N MET A 273 -3.80 -32.04 -6.50
CA MET A 273 -3.54 -32.01 -7.94
C MET A 273 -2.58 -33.17 -8.23
N LEU A 274 -3.10 -34.25 -8.81
CA LEU A 274 -2.26 -35.32 -9.36
C LEU A 274 -1.28 -34.71 -10.38
N PRO A 275 -0.04 -35.21 -10.45
CA PRO A 275 0.96 -34.69 -11.37
C PRO A 275 0.58 -35.08 -12.80
N TRP A 276 0.06 -34.12 -13.57
CA TRP A 276 -0.10 -34.31 -15.00
C TRP A 276 1.26 -34.11 -15.67
N SER A 277 1.75 -35.13 -16.37
CA SER A 277 2.87 -34.94 -17.30
C SER A 277 2.37 -34.14 -18.50
N VAL A 278 3.25 -33.40 -19.17
CA VAL A 278 2.91 -32.64 -20.40
C VAL A 278 2.34 -33.55 -21.50
N GLN A 279 2.65 -34.85 -21.48
CA GLN A 279 2.06 -35.85 -22.38
C GLN A 279 0.57 -36.11 -22.10
N ASP A 280 0.14 -36.11 -20.83
CA ASP A 280 -1.24 -36.40 -20.44
C ASP A 280 -2.20 -35.25 -20.82
N PHE A 281 -1.69 -34.02 -20.83
CA PHE A 281 -2.46 -32.84 -21.27
C PHE A 281 -2.73 -32.84 -22.78
N LEU A 282 -1.83 -33.43 -23.59
CA LEU A 282 -2.00 -33.51 -25.04
C LEU A 282 -2.96 -34.62 -25.46
N GLN A 283 -3.14 -35.67 -24.66
CA GLN A 283 -4.10 -36.74 -24.94
C GLN A 283 -5.55 -36.41 -24.53
N ALA A 284 -5.76 -35.40 -23.68
CA ALA A 284 -7.10 -34.96 -23.27
C ALA A 284 -7.75 -33.95 -24.23
N LEU A 285 -7.07 -33.60 -25.34
CA LEU A 285 -7.54 -32.63 -26.35
C LEU A 285 -7.92 -33.27 -27.70
N ASP A 286 -7.90 -34.60 -27.80
CA ASP A 286 -8.59 -35.40 -28.85
C ASP A 286 -9.83 -36.08 -28.25
#